data_AF-A0A2V7XB98-F1
#
_entry.id   AF-A0A2V7XB98-F1
#
_cell.length_a   1.000
_cell.length_b   1.000
_cell.length_c   1.000
_cell.angle_alpha   90.00
_cell.angle_beta   90.00
_cell.angle_gamma   90.00
#
_symmetry.space_group_name_H-M   'P 1'
#
loop_
_entity.id
_entity.type
_entity.pdbx_description
1 polymer ?
#
loop_
_entity_poly.entity_id
_entity_poly.type
_entity_poly.pdbx_seq_one_letter_code
_entity_poly.pdbx_strand_id
1 'polypeptide(L)' 'MRGKQRLSCRFLRHTYFGGLRFLEHAEKELILRTLNATRGAQSEAARRMGLSRSALAYKLNKYGIRVAD' A
#
# COMPACT_ATOMS: atom_id res chain seq x y z
N MET A 1 44.45 -0.72 -19.94
CA MET A 1 43.35 0.27 -19.96
C MET A 1 42.03 -0.46 -19.70
N ARG A 2 41.41 -0.27 -18.52
CA ARG A 2 40.21 -1.04 -18.10
C ARG A 2 38.96 -0.23 -18.43
N GLY A 3 38.38 -0.47 -19.61
CA GLY A 3 37.09 0.08 -20.02
C GLY A 3 35.95 -0.57 -19.25
N LYS A 4 35.56 0.04 -18.13
CA LYS A 4 34.44 -0.40 -17.31
C LYS A 4 33.13 -0.24 -18.08
N GLN A 5 32.41 -1.35 -18.13
CA GLN A 5 31.11 -1.53 -18.75
C GLN A 5 30.13 -0.48 -18.21
N ARG A 6 29.60 0.38 -19.09
CA ARG A 6 28.39 1.17 -18.78
C ARG A 6 27.19 0.24 -18.92
N LEU A 7 26.89 -0.49 -17.84
CA LEU A 7 25.60 -1.16 -17.70
C LEU A 7 24.53 -0.08 -17.58
N SER A 8 23.89 0.24 -18.71
CA SER A 8 22.70 1.06 -18.78
C SER A 8 21.55 0.32 -18.11
N CYS A 9 21.28 0.68 -16.86
CA CYS A 9 20.10 0.22 -16.13
C CYS A 9 18.85 0.90 -16.74
N ARG A 10 18.35 0.39 -17.87
CA ARG A 10 17.12 0.91 -18.52
C ARG A 10 16.11 -0.20 -18.88
N PHE A 11 16.30 -1.43 -18.39
CA PHE A 11 15.53 -2.59 -18.86
C PHE A 11 14.82 -3.41 -17.76
N LEU A 12 14.30 -2.76 -16.70
CA LEU A 12 13.51 -3.43 -15.64
C LEU A 12 12.15 -2.78 -15.36
N ARG A 13 11.56 -2.02 -16.30
CA ARG A 13 10.32 -1.24 -16.02
C ARG A 13 9.01 -1.82 -16.56
N HIS A 14 9.01 -2.85 -17.40
CA HIS A 14 7.78 -3.25 -18.12
C HIS A 14 7.02 -4.45 -17.53
N THR A 15 7.65 -5.25 -16.67
CA THR A 15 7.01 -6.43 -16.05
C THR A 15 6.60 -6.23 -14.58
N TYR A 16 7.19 -5.26 -13.87
CA TYR A 16 6.84 -4.96 -12.48
C TYR A 16 5.61 -4.05 -12.32
N PHE A 17 5.14 -3.40 -13.40
CA PHE A 17 4.07 -2.40 -13.31
C PHE A 17 2.66 -3.01 -13.07
N GLY A 18 2.45 -4.28 -13.43
CA GLY A 18 1.18 -4.99 -13.16
C GLY A 18 1.06 -5.44 -11.69
N GLY A 19 2.14 -5.96 -11.11
CA GLY A 19 2.15 -6.47 -9.73
C GLY A 19 1.99 -5.38 -8.68
N LEU A 20 2.55 -4.18 -8.91
CA LEU A 20 2.38 -3.03 -8.02
C LEU A 20 0.92 -2.59 -7.92
N ARG A 21 0.20 -2.52 -9.06
CA ARG A 21 -1.24 -2.17 -9.05
C ARG A 21 -2.10 -3.23 -8.36
N PHE A 22 -1.74 -4.51 -8.48
CA PHE A 22 -2.43 -5.59 -7.77
C PHE A 22 -2.23 -5.46 -6.26
N LEU A 23 -1.00 -5.22 -5.81
CA LEU A 23 -0.70 -5.06 -4.39
C LEU A 23 -1.42 -3.85 -3.79
N GLU A 24 -1.50 -2.74 -4.52
CA GLU A 24 -2.27 -1.56 -4.09
C GLU A 24 -3.77 -1.83 -3.99
N HIS A 25 -4.35 -2.59 -4.92
CA HIS A 25 -5.76 -2.99 -4.83
C HIS A 25 -6.01 -3.94 -3.65
N ALA A 26 -5.17 -4.98 -3.50
CA ALA A 26 -5.28 -5.93 -2.40
C ALA A 26 -5.16 -5.23 -1.04
N GLU A 27 -4.21 -4.30 -0.92
CA GLU A 27 -4.06 -3.48 0.28
C GLU A 27 -5.30 -2.61 0.54
N LYS A 28 -5.82 -1.93 -0.48
CA LYS A 28 -7.03 -1.10 -0.35
C LYS A 28 -8.25 -1.94 0.07
N GLU A 29 -8.44 -3.11 -0.52
CA GLU A 29 -9.53 -4.01 -0.17
C GLU A 29 -9.43 -4.52 1.26
N LEU A 30 -8.23 -4.89 1.71
CA LEU A 30 -7.97 -5.31 3.08
C LEU A 30 -8.34 -4.21 4.10
N ILE A 31 -7.97 -2.96 3.80
CA ILE A 31 -8.31 -1.80 4.63
C ILE A 31 -9.83 -1.63 4.73
N LEU A 32 -10.55 -1.66 3.60
CA LEU A 32 -12.00 -1.49 3.56
C LEU A 32 -12.72 -2.61 4.32
N ARG A 33 -12.33 -3.86 4.12
CA ARG A 33 -12.90 -5.02 4.82
C ARG A 33 -12.69 -4.93 6.32
N THR A 34 -11.50 -4.54 6.75
CA THR A 34 -11.19 -4.41 8.17
C THR A 34 -11.98 -3.27 8.81
N LEU A 35 -12.05 -2.10 8.16
CA LEU A 35 -12.88 -0.98 8.62
C LEU A 35 -14.35 -1.37 8.74
N ASN A 36 -14.89 -2.11 7.78
CA ASN A 36 -16.27 -2.59 7.85
C ASN A 36 -16.47 -3.54 9.03
N ALA A 37 -15.53 -4.48 9.24
CA ALA A 37 -15.57 -5.42 10.36
C ALA A 37 -15.44 -4.74 11.74
N THR A 38 -14.83 -3.56 11.80
CA THR A 38 -14.69 -2.76 13.02
C THR A 38 -15.67 -1.59 13.11
N ARG A 39 -16.65 -1.51 12.19
CA ARG A 39 -17.64 -0.42 12.11
C ARG A 39 -17.00 0.97 12.05
N GLY A 40 -15.89 1.11 11.35
CA GLY A 40 -15.17 2.37 11.19
C GLY A 40 -14.18 2.70 12.31
N ALA A 41 -14.06 1.87 13.36
CA ALA A 41 -13.09 2.12 14.42
C ALA A 41 -11.64 1.98 13.90
N GLN A 42 -11.01 3.10 13.55
CA GLN A 42 -9.68 3.12 12.92
C GLN A 42 -8.59 2.52 13.82
N SER A 43 -8.62 2.82 15.12
CA SER A 43 -7.64 2.28 16.07
C SER A 43 -7.73 0.76 16.20
N GLU A 44 -8.95 0.21 16.17
CA GLU A 44 -9.18 -1.23 16.22
C GLU A 44 -8.84 -1.91 14.88
N ALA A 45 -9.17 -1.26 13.75
CA ALA A 45 -8.78 -1.75 12.43
C ALA A 45 -7.25 -1.81 12.29
N ALA A 46 -6.53 -0.79 12.76
CA ALA A 46 -5.07 -0.75 12.74
C ALA A 46 -4.47 -1.91 13.55
N ARG A 47 -4.98 -2.15 14.78
CA ARG A 47 -4.55 -3.29 15.61
C ARG A 47 -4.74 -4.62 14.90
N ARG A 48 -5.91 -4.85 14.29
CA ARG A 48 -6.22 -6.09 13.55
C ARG A 48 -5.33 -6.28 12.32
N MET A 49 -4.91 -5.19 11.69
CA MET A 49 -3.96 -5.23 10.58
C MET A 49 -2.49 -5.32 11.02
N GLY A 50 -2.19 -5.28 12.32
CA GLY A 50 -0.81 -5.24 12.83
C GLY A 50 -0.08 -3.92 12.52
N LEU A 51 -0.83 -2.83 12.32
CA LEU A 51 -0.31 -1.52 11.99
C LEU A 51 -0.45 -0.56 13.18
N SER A 52 0.38 0.48 13.20
CA SER A 52 0.09 1.64 14.04
C SER A 52 -1.13 2.40 13.50
N ARG A 53 -1.84 3.11 14.39
CA ARG A 53 -2.95 4.00 13.99
C ARG A 53 -2.50 5.01 12.93
N SER A 54 -1.32 5.60 13.09
CA SER A 54 -0.76 6.59 12.17
C SER A 54 -0.44 6.00 10.79
N ALA A 55 0.06 4.75 10.73
CA ALA A 55 0.27 4.05 9.46
C ALA A 55 -1.04 3.77 8.73
N LEU A 56 -2.10 3.36 9.46
CA LEU A 56 -3.42 3.22 8.87
C LEU A 56 -3.96 4.57 8.38
N ALA A 57 -3.88 5.63 9.18
CA ALA A 57 -4.34 6.97 8.80
C ALA A 57 -3.64 7.48 7.52
N TYR A 58 -2.33 7.25 7.39
CA TYR A 58 -1.58 7.56 6.18
C TYR A 58 -2.12 6.80 4.96
N LYS A 59 -2.39 5.50 5.09
CA LYS A 59 -2.98 4.70 4.00
C LYS A 59 -4.40 5.16 3.64
N LEU A 60 -5.23 5.53 4.61
CA LEU A 60 -6.55 6.08 4.36
C LEU A 60 -6.48 7.38 3.55
N ASN A 61 -5.54 8.26 3.90
CA ASN A 61 -5.29 9.49 3.14
C ASN A 61 -4.79 9.18 1.72
N LYS A 62 -3.82 8.26 1.58
CA LYS A 62 -3.28 7.81 0.29
C LYS A 62 -4.38 7.30 -0.65
N TYR A 63 -5.34 6.53 -0.13
CA TYR A 63 -6.43 5.94 -0.91
C TYR A 63 -7.71 6.79 -0.95
N GLY A 64 -7.72 7.97 -0.31
CA GLY A 64 -8.88 8.86 -0.25
C GLY A 64 -10.08 8.28 0.52
N ILE A 65 -9.85 7.36 1.46
CA ILE A 65 -10.89 6.69 2.23
C ILE A 65 -11.27 7.59 3.42
N ARG A 66 -12.54 7.98 3.49
CA ARG A 66 -13.11 8.71 4.63
C ARG A 66 -13.92 7.74 5.47
N VAL A 67 -13.66 7.75 6.78
CA VAL A 67 -14.41 6.96 7.76
C VAL A 67 -15.27 7.94 8.54
N ALA A 68 -16.58 7.73 8.58
CA ALA A 68 -17.45 8.47 9.48
C ALA A 68 -17.16 8.01 10.91
N ASP A 69 -16.92 8.99 11.80
CA ASP A 69 -16.73 8.75 13.25
C ASP A 69 -18.03 8.26 13.89
#